data_AF-A0A7Y2GVR7-F1
#
_entry.id   AF-A0A7Y2GVR7-F1
#
_cell.length_a   1.000
_cell.length_b   1.000
_cell.length_c   1.000
_cell.angle_alpha   90.00
_cell.angle_beta   90.00
_cell.angle_gamma   90.00
#
_symmetry.space_group_name_H-M   'P 1'
#
loop_
_entity.id
_entity.type
_entity.pdbx_description
1 polymer ?
#
loop_
_entity_poly.entity_id
_entity_poly.type
_entity_poly.pdbx_seq_one_letter_code
_entity_poly.pdbx_strand_id
1 'polypeptide(L)'
;LVQGVPKPEFKDEFANIPNNDVKARLDNYAADLQSNPNATGYIVNYGTARQVARREKLIRDYLVQDRGIDPSRFVFVKGGAESQIRTRLWIVPAGADASEVN
;
A
#
# COMPACT_ATOMS: atom_id res chain seq x y z
N LEU A 1 14.80 -17.32 -21.87
CA LEU A 1 14.11 -17.67 -20.61
C LEU A 1 12.80 -16.91 -20.62
N VAL A 2 11.65 -17.58 -20.75
CA VAL A 2 10.36 -16.90 -20.58
C VAL A 2 10.16 -16.79 -19.06
N GLN A 3 10.46 -15.61 -18.51
CA GLN A 3 10.05 -15.28 -17.14
C GLN A 3 8.52 -15.44 -17.09
N GLY A 4 8.01 -16.17 -16.10
CA GLY A 4 6.56 -16.36 -15.93
C GLY A 4 5.83 -15.02 -15.76
N VAL A 5 4.51 -15.02 -15.89
CA VAL A 5 3.70 -13.81 -15.65
C VAL A 5 4.03 -13.28 -14.23
N PRO A 6 4.43 -12.01 -14.09
CA PRO A 6 4.73 -11.43 -12.79
C PRO A 6 3.48 -11.47 -11.92
N LYS A 7 3.67 -11.58 -10.60
CA LYS A 7 2.56 -11.68 -9.63
C LYS A 7 2.59 -10.51 -8.65
N PRO A 8 1.44 -10.15 -8.05
CA PRO A 8 1.42 -9.26 -6.91
C PRO A 8 2.32 -9.76 -5.79
N GLU A 9 3.06 -8.85 -5.18
CA GLU A 9 3.97 -9.11 -4.07
C GLU A 9 3.39 -8.51 -2.79
N PHE A 10 3.08 -9.37 -1.81
CA PHE A 10 2.74 -8.92 -0.48
C PHE A 10 4.00 -8.41 0.23
N LYS A 11 3.92 -7.21 0.81
CA LYS A 11 5.07 -6.56 1.45
C LYS A 11 4.93 -6.47 2.95
N ASP A 12 3.76 -6.07 3.43
CA ASP A 12 3.54 -5.87 4.86
C ASP A 12 2.05 -5.88 5.22
N GLU A 13 1.77 -6.15 6.50
CA GLU A 13 0.46 -5.97 7.12
C GLU A 13 0.61 -5.44 8.54
N PHE A 14 -0.23 -4.47 8.88
CA PHE A 14 -0.27 -3.89 10.22
C PHE A 14 -1.65 -3.38 10.59
N ALA A 15 -1.96 -3.46 11.88
CA ALA A 15 -3.24 -3.05 12.44
C ALA A 15 -3.17 -1.62 13.03
N ASN A 16 -3.76 -1.45 14.22
CA ASN A 16 -3.72 -0.20 14.96
C ASN A 16 -2.40 -0.03 15.71
N ILE A 17 -1.40 0.51 15.01
CA ILE A 17 -0.07 0.86 15.56
C ILE A 17 0.10 2.39 15.59
N PRO A 18 1.01 2.93 16.41
CA PRO A 18 1.33 4.35 16.43
C PRO A 18 1.69 4.91 15.05
N ASN A 19 1.35 6.18 14.78
CA ASN A 19 1.58 6.79 13.46
C ASN A 19 3.06 6.80 13.05
N ASN A 20 3.99 6.91 14.00
CA ASN A 20 5.43 6.85 13.71
C ASN A 20 5.84 5.46 13.21
N ASP A 21 5.26 4.39 13.75
CA ASP A 21 5.51 3.03 13.30
C ASP A 21 4.88 2.77 11.93
N VAL A 22 3.71 3.36 11.65
CA VAL A 22 3.12 3.36 10.30
C VAL A 22 4.08 4.01 9.30
N LYS A 23 4.61 5.19 9.62
CA LYS A 23 5.57 5.92 8.78
C LYS A 23 6.84 5.09 8.52
N ALA A 24 7.40 4.46 9.56
CA ALA A 24 8.56 3.59 9.41
C ALA A 24 8.29 2.40 8.45
N ARG A 25 7.09 1.81 8.49
CA ARG A 25 6.70 0.76 7.54
C ARG A 25 6.50 1.29 6.12
N LEU A 26 5.94 2.51 5.99
CA LEU A 26 5.81 3.19 4.70
C LEU A 26 7.17 3.59 4.09
N ASP A 27 8.24 3.69 4.88
CA ASP A 27 9.59 3.94 4.35
C ASP A 27 10.08 2.76 3.51
N ASN A 28 9.91 1.55 4.04
CA ASN A 28 10.23 0.33 3.29
C ASN A 28 9.38 0.24 2.01
N TYR A 29 8.09 0.54 2.13
CA TYR A 29 7.18 0.53 1.00
C TYR A 29 7.52 1.58 -0.08
N ALA A 30 7.93 2.78 0.33
CA ALA A 30 8.40 3.81 -0.59
C ALA A 30 9.68 3.38 -1.30
N ALA A 31 10.62 2.73 -0.60
CA ALA A 31 11.82 2.17 -1.20
C ALA A 31 11.49 1.08 -2.25
N ASP A 32 10.52 0.20 -1.97
CA ASP A 32 10.06 -0.82 -2.92
C ASP A 32 9.44 -0.21 -4.20
N LEU A 33 8.69 0.90 -4.07
CA LEU A 33 8.14 1.64 -5.21
C LEU A 33 9.23 2.36 -6.00
N GLN A 34 10.28 2.85 -5.34
CA GLN A 34 11.40 3.51 -6.00
C GLN A 34 12.28 2.51 -6.76
N SER A 35 12.51 1.31 -6.20
CA SER A 35 13.28 0.26 -6.88
C SER A 35 12.56 -0.32 -8.10
N ASN A 36 11.22 -0.23 -8.13
CA ASN A 36 10.38 -0.76 -9.21
C ASN A 36 9.55 0.37 -9.85
N PRO A 37 10.14 1.22 -10.72
CA PRO A 37 9.50 2.44 -11.22
C PRO A 37 8.22 2.18 -12.03
N ASN A 38 8.08 1.00 -12.61
CA ASN A 38 6.91 0.60 -13.40
C ASN A 38 5.84 -0.15 -12.59
N ALA A 39 6.09 -0.39 -11.30
CA ALA A 39 5.11 -1.05 -10.43
C ALA A 39 4.13 -0.04 -9.83
N THR A 40 2.94 -0.54 -9.55
CA THR A 40 1.88 0.19 -8.83
C THR A 40 1.76 -0.36 -7.41
N GLY A 41 1.73 0.54 -6.44
CA GLY A 41 1.46 0.21 -5.05
C GLY A 41 -0.03 0.02 -4.80
N TYR A 42 -0.43 -1.10 -4.22
CA TYR A 42 -1.80 -1.29 -3.75
C TYR A 42 -1.82 -1.27 -2.22
N ILE A 43 -2.65 -0.41 -1.67
CA ILE A 43 -2.79 -0.19 -0.23
C ILE A 43 -4.22 -0.55 0.15
N VAL A 44 -4.40 -1.71 0.77
CA VAL A 44 -5.72 -2.21 1.13
C VAL A 44 -6.02 -1.88 2.58
N ASN A 45 -7.08 -1.12 2.81
CA ASN A 45 -7.48 -0.71 4.15
C ASN A 45 -8.81 -1.36 4.55
N TYR A 46 -8.80 -1.96 5.73
CA TYR A 46 -9.94 -2.54 6.41
C TYR A 46 -10.30 -1.71 7.63
N GLY A 47 -11.58 -1.62 7.95
CA GLY A 47 -12.06 -0.93 9.16
C GLY A 47 -13.35 -0.17 8.92
N THR A 48 -13.74 0.64 9.91
CA THR A 48 -14.85 1.59 9.73
C THR A 48 -14.45 2.69 8.74
N ALA A 49 -15.43 3.29 8.05
CA ALA A 49 -15.18 4.36 7.08
C ALA A 49 -14.35 5.52 7.68
N ARG A 50 -14.60 5.86 8.95
CA ARG A 50 -13.85 6.91 9.67
C ARG A 50 -12.38 6.52 9.92
N GLN A 51 -12.12 5.26 10.27
CA GLN A 51 -10.75 4.76 10.46
C GLN A 51 -10.00 4.74 9.14
N VAL A 52 -10.61 4.18 8.08
CA VAL A 52 -10.03 4.09 6.74
C VAL A 52 -9.68 5.47 6.22
N ALA A 53 -10.60 6.44 6.27
CA ALA A 53 -10.33 7.81 5.80
C ALA A 53 -9.14 8.48 6.53
N ARG A 54 -9.00 8.25 7.85
CA ARG A 54 -7.85 8.78 8.62
C ARG A 54 -6.55 8.09 8.23
N ARG A 55 -6.58 6.78 8.01
CA ARG A 55 -5.42 5.99 7.59
C ARG A 55 -4.96 6.39 6.18
N GLU A 56 -5.88 6.52 5.24
CA GLU A 56 -5.58 6.95 3.87
C GLU A 56 -4.98 8.35 3.82
N LYS A 57 -5.51 9.28 4.63
CA LYS A 57 -4.92 10.62 4.76
C LYS A 57 -3.47 10.56 5.26
N LEU A 58 -3.22 9.83 6.35
CA LEU A 58 -1.86 9.67 6.90
C LEU A 58 -0.89 9.09 5.86
N ILE A 59 -1.31 8.02 5.17
CA ILE A 59 -0.49 7.35 4.16
C ILE A 59 -0.23 8.27 2.97
N ARG A 60 -1.27 8.94 2.45
CA ARG A 60 -1.14 9.85 1.31
C ARG A 60 -0.22 11.02 1.63
N ASP A 61 -0.45 11.69 2.76
CA ASP A 61 0.38 12.83 3.17
C ASP A 61 1.84 12.38 3.28
N TYR A 62 2.10 11.24 3.92
CA TYR A 62 3.46 10.77 4.11
C TYR A 62 4.16 10.33 2.81
N LEU A 63 3.51 9.49 2.00
CA LEU A 63 4.11 9.02 0.75
C LEU A 63 4.36 10.17 -0.23
N VAL A 64 3.44 11.12 -0.34
CA VAL A 64 3.52 12.20 -1.31
C VAL A 64 4.39 13.36 -0.80
N GLN A 65 4.11 13.88 0.39
CA GLN A 65 4.76 15.09 0.90
C GLN A 65 6.14 14.79 1.50
N ASP A 66 6.27 13.73 2.30
CA ASP A 66 7.53 13.40 2.98
C ASP A 66 8.45 12.51 2.11
N ARG A 67 7.90 11.59 1.30
CA ARG A 67 8.67 10.64 0.49
C ARG A 67 8.71 10.94 -1.01
N GLY A 68 7.97 11.95 -1.48
CA GLY A 68 8.01 12.40 -2.87
C GLY A 68 7.50 11.36 -3.88
N ILE A 69 6.70 10.38 -3.44
CA ILE A 69 6.10 9.40 -4.32
C ILE A 69 4.96 10.08 -5.09
N ASP A 70 4.99 10.00 -6.41
CA ASP A 70 3.91 10.48 -7.26
C ASP A 70 2.58 9.80 -6.87
N PRO A 71 1.48 10.54 -6.62
CA PRO A 71 0.21 9.96 -6.21
C PRO A 71 -0.37 8.90 -7.16
N SER A 72 0.02 8.92 -8.44
CA SER A 72 -0.40 7.92 -9.43
C SER A 72 0.32 6.57 -9.26
N ARG A 73 1.40 6.52 -8.47
CA ARG A 73 2.17 5.29 -8.20
C ARG A 73 1.52 4.37 -7.19
N PHE A 74 0.41 4.76 -6.58
CA PHE A 74 -0.33 3.89 -5.68
C PHE A 74 -1.84 4.13 -5.70
N VAL A 75 -2.60 3.11 -5.34
CA VAL A 75 -4.06 3.15 -5.23
C VAL A 75 -4.51 2.63 -3.88
N PHE A 76 -5.60 3.20 -3.36
CA PHE A 76 -6.28 2.68 -2.18
C PHE A 76 -7.36 1.70 -2.59
N VAL A 77 -7.39 0.55 -1.93
CA VAL A 77 -8.41 -0.49 -2.12
C VAL A 77 -9.20 -0.63 -0.82
N LYS A 78 -10.51 -0.76 -0.96
CA LYS A 78 -11.41 -1.04 0.16
C LYS A 78 -11.34 -2.55 0.49
N GLY A 79 -10.69 -2.90 1.60
CA GLY A 79 -10.54 -4.29 2.03
C GLY A 79 -11.81 -4.89 2.62
N GLY A 80 -12.63 -4.06 3.29
CA GLY A 80 -13.86 -4.51 3.93
C GLY A 80 -14.10 -3.82 5.26
N ALA A 81 -15.27 -4.08 5.84
CA ALA A 81 -15.62 -3.56 7.16
C ALA A 81 -15.00 -4.45 8.25
N GLU A 82 -14.23 -3.85 9.14
CA GLU A 82 -13.69 -4.48 10.34
C GLU A 82 -13.88 -3.55 11.54
N SER A 83 -13.87 -4.11 12.75
CA SER A 83 -13.98 -3.31 13.98
C SER A 83 -12.70 -2.52 14.29
N GLN A 84 -11.56 -2.96 13.75
CA GLN A 84 -10.26 -2.33 13.92
C GLN A 84 -9.64 -1.98 12.57
N ILE A 85 -8.80 -0.94 12.55
CA ILE A 85 -8.04 -0.58 11.35
C ILE A 85 -6.97 -1.63 11.07
N ARG A 86 -6.88 -2.05 9.80
CA ARG A 86 -5.82 -2.93 9.31
C ARG A 86 -5.45 -2.51 7.89
N THR A 87 -4.17 -2.52 7.58
CA THR A 87 -3.61 -2.11 6.29
C THR A 87 -2.73 -3.23 5.76
N ARG A 88 -2.91 -3.57 4.48
CA ARG A 88 -2.00 -4.43 3.72
C ARG A 88 -1.33 -3.63 2.63
N LEU A 89 -0.04 -3.86 2.44
CA LEU A 89 0.77 -3.24 1.42
C LEU A 89 1.20 -4.27 0.40
N TRP A 90 0.94 -3.96 -0.87
CA TRP A 90 1.27 -4.79 -2.01
C TRP A 90 2.01 -3.97 -3.05
N ILE A 91 2.92 -4.63 -3.77
CA ILE A 91 3.56 -4.10 -4.98
C ILE A 91 3.07 -4.97 -6.14
N VAL A 92 2.52 -4.34 -7.16
CA VAL A 92 2.03 -5.03 -8.37
C VAL A 92 2.92 -4.61 -9.52
N PRO A 93 3.82 -5.49 -9.99
CA PRO A 93 4.65 -5.21 -11.17
C PRO A 93 3.80 -5.01 -12.44
N ALA A 94 4.33 -4.27 -13.40
CA ALA A 94 3.68 -4.12 -14.71
C ALA A 94 3.43 -5.50 -15.35
N GLY A 95 2.19 -5.72 -15.79
CA GLY A 95 1.76 -7.00 -16.40
C GLY A 95 1.29 -8.07 -15.43
N ALA A 96 1.33 -7.82 -14.10
CA ALA A 96 0.71 -8.71 -13.11
C ALA A 96 -0.80 -8.50 -13.03
N ASP A 97 -1.54 -9.58 -12.75
CA ASP A 97 -2.98 -9.48 -12.45
C ASP A 97 -3.19 -9.00 -11.02
N ALA A 98 -3.82 -7.83 -10.87
CA ALA A 98 -4.11 -7.24 -9.57
C ALA A 98 -5.35 -7.84 -8.88
N SER A 99 -6.07 -8.76 -9.52
CA SER A 99 -7.29 -9.38 -8.99
C SER A 99 -7.07 -10.14 -7.67
N GLU A 100 -5.84 -10.57 -7.40
CA GLU A 100 -5.46 -11.29 -6.17
C GLU A 100 -5.25 -10.36 -4.96
N VAL A 101 -5.22 -9.03 -5.15
CA VAL A 101 -4.96 -8.06 -4.07
C VAL A 101 -6.20 -7.86 -3.19
N ASN A 102 -6.06 -8.24 -1.92
CA ASN A 102 -7.03 -7.98 -0.85
C ASN A 102 -6.32 -7.67 0.47
#